data_AF-A0A8J4XXR9-F1
#
_entry.id   AF-A0A8J4XXR9-F1
#
_cell.length_a   1.000
_cell.length_b   1.000
_cell.length_c   1.000
_cell.angle_alpha   90.00
_cell.angle_beta   90.00
_cell.angle_gamma   90.00
#
_symmetry.space_group_name_H-M   'P 1'
#
loop_
_entity.id
_entity.type
_entity.pdbx_description
1 polymer ?
#
loop_
_entity_poly.entity_id
_entity_poly.type
_entity_poly.pdbx_seq_one_letter_code
_entity_poly.pdbx_strand_id
1 'polypeptide(L)'
;MHLSLLQVRGTIFNELDDEKLFSIIDFLEFEEHFKIGLAGGAGKANGNMSEVDSLHSYGSKRMPKKLELTSLMEHTRLRNIAISRRKLDLPFDMLNRAVNSLDLKTLNLDSVELLQRMVPNDVEIKAYREYERERKPIPQLTEEDQFMLNLSKIDRLATKLQIMSFVANFCDSIHMVTPVSRDDMFQ
;
A
#
# COMPACT_ATOMS: atom_id res chain seq x y z
N MET A 1 4.28 -15.71 -0.44
CA MET A 1 5.73 -15.41 -0.43
C MET A 1 6.33 -16.12 -1.62
N HIS A 2 6.87 -15.38 -2.59
CA HIS A 2 7.58 -15.98 -3.73
C HIS A 2 9.08 -15.79 -3.48
N LEU A 3 9.80 -16.88 -3.21
CA LEU A 3 11.25 -16.87 -3.09
C LEU A 3 11.84 -17.01 -4.50
N SER A 4 12.71 -16.08 -4.90
CA SER A 4 13.42 -16.22 -6.18
C SER A 4 14.40 -17.39 -6.12
N LEU A 5 14.70 -18.02 -7.26
CA LEU A 5 15.65 -19.15 -7.34
C LEU A 5 17.03 -18.82 -6.75
N LEU A 6 17.45 -17.56 -6.83
CA LEU A 6 18.68 -17.06 -6.18
C LEU A 6 18.60 -17.02 -4.66
N GLN A 7 17.42 -16.76 -4.09
CA GLN A 7 17.18 -16.75 -2.64
C GLN A 7 17.02 -18.16 -2.06
N VAL A 8 16.64 -19.14 -2.89
CA VAL A 8 16.44 -20.54 -2.46
C VAL A 8 17.76 -21.31 -2.43
N ARG A 9 18.72 -20.96 -3.28
CA ARG A 9 20.01 -21.65 -3.40
C ARG A 9 20.77 -21.65 -2.06
N GLY A 10 21.11 -22.85 -1.56
CA GLY A 10 21.81 -23.03 -0.29
C GLY A 10 20.93 -22.99 0.96
N THR A 11 19.60 -22.98 0.79
CA THR A 11 18.63 -23.12 1.88
C THR A 11 18.01 -24.51 1.87
N ILE A 12 17.34 -24.89 2.97
CA ILE A 12 16.58 -26.14 3.06
C ILE A 12 15.55 -26.29 1.92
N PHE A 13 15.04 -25.18 1.37
CA PHE A 13 14.07 -25.18 0.27
C PHE A 13 14.67 -25.61 -1.07
N ASN A 14 16.00 -25.66 -1.19
CA ASN A 14 16.68 -26.15 -2.40
C ASN A 14 16.68 -27.68 -2.50
N GLU A 15 16.47 -28.38 -1.38
CA GLU A 15 16.50 -29.84 -1.28
C GLU A 15 15.09 -30.44 -1.16
N LEU A 16 14.06 -29.60 -1.04
CA LEU A 16 12.67 -30.03 -1.01
C LEU A 16 12.21 -30.40 -2.43
N ASP A 17 11.59 -31.57 -2.53
CA ASP A 17 11.08 -32.15 -3.76
C ASP A 17 9.57 -32.28 -3.65
N ASP A 18 8.87 -31.23 -4.08
CA ASP A 18 7.43 -31.12 -3.96
C ASP A 18 6.69 -32.15 -4.84
N GLU A 19 7.34 -32.67 -5.90
CA GLU A 19 6.77 -33.71 -6.78
C GLU A 19 6.51 -35.02 -6.03
N LYS A 20 7.34 -35.35 -5.03
CA LYS A 20 7.10 -36.50 -4.16
C LYS A 20 5.87 -36.31 -3.29
N LEU A 21 5.60 -35.10 -2.84
CA LEU A 21 4.43 -34.80 -1.99
C LEU A 21 3.12 -34.93 -2.78
N PHE A 22 3.12 -34.59 -4.07
CA PHE A 22 1.94 -34.76 -4.94
C PHE A 22 1.43 -36.20 -5.03
N SER A 23 2.30 -37.19 -4.79
CA SER A 23 1.93 -38.61 -4.86
C SER A 23 1.49 -39.19 -3.51
N ILE A 24 1.71 -38.45 -2.42
CA ILE A 24 1.46 -38.89 -1.05
C ILE A 24 0.22 -38.20 -0.47
N ILE A 25 -0.06 -36.97 -0.90
CA ILE A 25 -1.17 -36.16 -0.39
C ILE A 25 -2.43 -36.48 -1.19
N ASP A 26 -3.49 -36.89 -0.49
CA ASP A 26 -4.84 -36.94 -1.07
C ASP A 26 -5.42 -35.52 -1.11
N PHE A 27 -5.40 -34.93 -2.30
CA PHE A 27 -5.89 -33.56 -2.50
C PHE A 27 -7.40 -33.45 -2.45
N LEU A 28 -8.14 -34.55 -2.68
CA LEU A 28 -9.61 -34.55 -2.60
C LEU A 28 -10.06 -34.51 -1.14
N GLU A 29 -9.44 -35.31 -0.27
CA GLU A 29 -9.66 -35.26 1.18
C GLU A 29 -9.23 -33.89 1.74
N PHE A 30 -8.05 -33.40 1.33
CA PHE A 30 -7.56 -32.09 1.77
C PHE A 30 -8.53 -30.96 1.39
N GLU A 31 -9.03 -30.96 0.15
CA GLU A 31 -10.01 -29.97 -0.32
C GLU A 31 -11.32 -30.06 0.47
N GLU A 32 -11.80 -31.27 0.79
CA GLU A 32 -13.02 -31.43 1.58
C GLU A 32 -12.88 -30.89 3.02
N HIS A 33 -11.73 -31.09 3.65
CA HIS A 33 -11.45 -30.61 5.01
C HIS A 33 -11.12 -29.12 5.09
N PHE A 34 -10.55 -28.54 4.03
CA PHE A 34 -10.16 -27.13 3.98
C PHE A 34 -11.10 -26.26 3.14
N LYS A 35 -12.20 -26.82 2.60
CA LYS A 35 -13.22 -26.02 1.92
C LYS A 35 -13.74 -24.94 2.87
N ILE A 36 -13.68 -23.70 2.41
CA ILE A 36 -14.29 -22.57 3.11
C ILE A 36 -15.79 -22.69 2.84
N GLY A 37 -16.51 -23.30 3.78
CA GLY A 37 -17.89 -23.75 3.58
C GLY A 37 -18.91 -22.61 3.49
N LEU A 38 -19.75 -22.64 2.44
CA LEU A 38 -21.01 -21.90 2.35
C LEU A 38 -22.18 -22.58 3.08
N ALA A 39 -21.93 -23.54 3.96
CA ALA A 39 -23.01 -24.19 4.71
C ALA A 39 -22.57 -24.62 6.11
N GLY A 40 -22.89 -23.77 7.09
CA GLY A 40 -23.22 -24.22 8.45
C GLY A 40 -22.13 -24.11 9.51
N GLY A 41 -22.20 -23.03 10.30
CA GLY A 41 -22.06 -23.15 11.77
C GLY A 41 -20.73 -22.75 12.43
N ALA A 42 -20.63 -21.46 12.76
CA ALA A 42 -19.97 -20.91 13.96
C ALA A 42 -18.55 -21.37 14.33
N GLY A 43 -17.56 -20.73 13.71
CA GLY A 43 -16.18 -20.67 14.21
C GLY A 43 -15.49 -19.39 13.74
N LYS A 44 -15.52 -18.35 14.58
CA LYS A 44 -14.96 -17.00 14.37
C LYS A 44 -13.60 -16.98 13.62
N ALA A 45 -13.55 -16.32 12.47
CA ALA A 45 -12.43 -15.45 12.09
C ALA A 45 -12.82 -14.49 10.95
N ASN A 46 -12.71 -13.21 11.26
CA ASN A 46 -12.85 -12.03 10.41
C ASN A 46 -12.15 -12.17 9.03
N GLY A 47 -12.92 -12.13 7.93
CA GLY A 47 -12.38 -12.13 6.58
C GLY A 47 -13.49 -12.08 5.52
N ASN A 48 -13.94 -10.88 5.19
CA ASN A 48 -15.00 -10.63 4.22
C ASN A 48 -14.48 -10.86 2.78
N MET A 49 -14.51 -12.11 2.31
CA MET A 49 -14.28 -12.50 0.92
C MET A 49 -15.57 -12.28 0.13
N SER A 50 -15.52 -11.44 -0.90
CA SER A 50 -16.63 -11.18 -1.82
C SER A 50 -16.93 -12.43 -2.66
N GLU A 51 -18.05 -13.06 -2.38
CA GLU A 51 -18.57 -14.18 -3.16
C GLU A 51 -19.32 -13.68 -4.39
N VAL A 52 -19.02 -14.35 -5.51
CA VAL A 52 -19.65 -14.18 -6.81
C VAL A 52 -21.08 -14.73 -6.72
N ASP A 53 -22.08 -13.85 -6.62
CA ASP A 53 -23.48 -14.29 -6.63
C ASP A 53 -24.04 -14.26 -8.06
N SER A 54 -24.16 -15.47 -8.61
CA SER A 54 -25.07 -15.76 -9.72
C SER A 54 -26.40 -16.23 -9.15
N LEU A 55 -27.33 -15.31 -8.88
CA LEU A 55 -28.75 -15.68 -8.87
C LEU A 55 -29.69 -14.50 -9.17
N HIS A 56 -30.52 -14.72 -10.19
CA HIS A 56 -31.58 -13.81 -10.60
C HIS A 56 -32.74 -13.77 -9.62
N SER A 57 -33.28 -12.55 -9.47
CA SER A 57 -34.71 -12.23 -9.28
C SER A 57 -35.35 -12.62 -7.94
N TYR A 58 -35.56 -11.64 -7.05
CA TYR A 58 -36.90 -11.17 -6.66
C TYR A 58 -36.80 -9.71 -6.19
N GLY A 59 -37.78 -8.89 -6.59
CA GLY A 59 -37.69 -7.44 -6.59
C GLY A 59 -37.57 -6.78 -5.21
N SER A 60 -36.66 -5.80 -5.13
CA SER A 60 -36.83 -4.63 -4.27
C SER A 60 -35.94 -3.50 -4.76
N LYS A 61 -36.58 -2.35 -5.06
CA LYS A 61 -36.08 -0.98 -5.28
C LYS A 61 -34.62 -0.84 -5.73
N ARG A 62 -34.44 -0.39 -6.98
CA ARG A 62 -33.16 -0.01 -7.61
C ARG A 62 -32.41 1.03 -6.76
N MET A 63 -31.61 0.56 -5.81
CA MET A 63 -30.45 1.30 -5.33
C MET A 63 -29.50 1.44 -6.53
N PRO A 64 -28.96 2.65 -6.81
CA PRO A 64 -28.01 2.81 -7.89
C PRO A 64 -26.86 1.83 -7.66
N LYS A 65 -26.51 1.03 -8.68
CA LYS A 65 -25.35 0.13 -8.65
C LYS A 65 -24.15 0.96 -8.21
N LYS A 66 -23.71 0.76 -6.96
CA LYS A 66 -22.46 1.31 -6.47
C LYS A 66 -21.40 0.84 -7.46
N LEU A 67 -20.73 1.78 -8.14
CA LEU A 67 -19.63 1.48 -9.03
C LEU A 67 -18.65 0.60 -8.23
N GLU A 68 -18.43 -0.62 -8.70
CA GLU A 68 -17.51 -1.54 -8.05
C GLU A 68 -16.09 -1.04 -8.32
N LEU A 69 -15.54 -0.32 -7.36
CA LEU A 69 -14.17 0.20 -7.46
C LEU A 69 -13.19 -0.95 -7.23
N THR A 70 -12.20 -1.06 -8.12
CA THR A 70 -11.16 -2.09 -8.09
C THR A 70 -9.91 -1.54 -7.39
N SER A 71 -9.28 -2.34 -6.53
CA SER A 71 -7.98 -2.01 -5.92
C SER A 71 -6.87 -2.85 -6.51
N LEU A 72 -5.70 -2.25 -6.78
CA LEU A 72 -4.49 -2.97 -7.17
C LEU A 72 -3.55 -3.23 -5.99
N MET A 73 -3.71 -2.47 -4.90
CA MET A 73 -2.97 -2.69 -3.66
C MET A 73 -3.61 -3.79 -2.80
N GLU A 74 -2.79 -4.45 -1.97
CA GLU A 74 -3.28 -5.36 -0.94
C GLU A 74 -4.13 -4.60 0.10
N HIS A 75 -5.15 -5.25 0.63
CA HIS A 75 -6.14 -4.68 1.55
C HIS A 75 -5.51 -3.92 2.75
N THR A 76 -4.47 -4.46 3.39
CA THR A 76 -3.78 -3.78 4.50
C THR A 76 -3.11 -2.49 4.06
N ARG A 77 -2.42 -2.53 2.92
CA ARG A 77 -1.77 -1.36 2.32
C ARG A 77 -2.79 -0.31 1.91
N LEU A 78 -3.89 -0.72 1.27
CA LEU A 78 -5.02 0.13 0.91
C LEU A 78 -5.59 0.87 2.11
N ARG A 79 -5.86 0.15 3.20
CA ARG A 79 -6.37 0.74 4.45
C ARG A 79 -5.38 1.76 5.03
N ASN A 80 -4.09 1.46 5.05
CA ASN A 80 -3.07 2.36 5.57
C ASN A 80 -2.93 3.64 4.73
N ILE A 81 -3.00 3.53 3.40
CA ILE A 81 -3.03 4.69 2.49
C ILE A 81 -4.30 5.51 2.70
N ALA A 82 -5.46 4.87 2.86
CA ALA A 82 -6.72 5.56 3.12
C ALA A 82 -6.68 6.39 4.42
N ILE A 83 -6.08 5.85 5.49
CA ILE A 83 -5.90 6.56 6.76
C ILE A 83 -4.91 7.72 6.59
N SER A 84 -3.76 7.44 5.96
CA SER A 84 -2.70 8.44 5.77
C SER A 84 -3.15 9.60 4.90
N ARG A 85 -3.86 9.33 3.80
CA ARG A 85 -4.42 10.36 2.91
C ARG A 85 -5.42 11.26 3.64
N ARG A 86 -6.28 10.70 4.48
CA ARG A 86 -7.21 11.49 5.31
C ARG A 86 -6.47 12.36 6.33
N LYS A 87 -5.39 11.84 6.93
CA LYS A 87 -4.56 12.62 7.87
C LYS A 87 -3.78 13.73 7.17
N LEU A 88 -3.36 13.51 5.92
CA LEU A 88 -2.65 14.50 5.12
C LEU A 88 -3.53 15.69 4.74
N ASP A 89 -4.83 15.44 4.51
CA ASP A 89 -5.86 16.45 4.23
C ASP A 89 -5.45 17.52 3.20
N LEU A 90 -4.78 17.06 2.13
CA LEU A 90 -4.24 17.94 1.09
C LEU A 90 -4.66 17.44 -0.30
N PRO A 91 -5.23 18.29 -1.17
CA PRO A 91 -5.55 17.90 -2.53
C PRO A 91 -4.29 17.62 -3.33
N PHE A 92 -4.35 16.62 -4.22
CA PHE A 92 -3.18 16.13 -4.96
C PHE A 92 -2.46 17.22 -5.75
N ASP A 93 -3.19 18.17 -6.36
CA ASP A 93 -2.58 19.27 -7.12
C ASP A 93 -1.71 20.18 -6.25
N MET A 94 -2.12 20.45 -5.02
CA MET A 94 -1.33 21.23 -4.07
C MET A 94 -0.13 20.43 -3.58
N LEU A 95 -0.33 19.16 -3.26
CA LEU A 95 0.74 18.22 -2.88
C LEU A 95 1.82 18.16 -3.96
N ASN A 96 1.44 17.91 -5.21
CA ASN A 96 2.36 17.79 -6.33
C ASN A 96 3.17 19.07 -6.53
N ARG A 97 2.54 20.24 -6.43
CA ARG A 97 3.26 21.53 -6.48
C ARG A 97 4.24 21.66 -5.32
N ALA A 98 3.78 21.44 -4.09
CA ALA A 98 4.60 21.60 -2.88
C ALA A 98 5.81 20.65 -2.87
N VAL A 99 5.65 19.38 -3.29
CA VAL A 99 6.76 18.43 -3.41
C VAL A 99 7.76 18.89 -4.48
N ASN A 100 7.28 19.37 -5.64
CA ASN A 100 8.17 19.80 -6.72
C ASN A 100 8.91 21.11 -6.40
N SER A 101 8.31 22.00 -5.61
CA SER A 101 8.93 23.24 -5.14
C SER A 101 9.65 23.11 -3.79
N LEU A 102 9.70 21.91 -3.19
CA LEU A 102 10.25 21.64 -1.86
C LEU A 102 9.68 22.58 -0.77
N ASP A 103 8.39 22.88 -0.86
CA ASP A 103 7.73 23.87 0.01
C ASP A 103 7.32 23.28 1.37
N LEU A 104 8.17 23.53 2.37
CA LEU A 104 7.96 23.12 3.77
C LEU A 104 6.88 23.93 4.51
N LYS A 105 6.36 25.02 3.93
CA LYS A 105 5.24 25.77 4.53
C LYS A 105 3.92 25.05 4.27
N THR A 106 3.74 24.54 3.05
CA THR A 106 2.57 23.73 2.68
C THR A 106 2.70 22.29 3.19
N LEU A 107 3.91 21.69 3.10
CA LEU A 107 4.20 20.34 3.59
C LEU A 107 5.11 20.41 4.81
N ASN A 108 4.51 20.51 6.00
CA ASN A 108 5.26 20.46 7.26
C ASN A 108 5.96 19.09 7.46
N LEU A 109 6.83 19.00 8.47
CA LEU A 109 7.62 17.79 8.73
C LEU A 109 6.75 16.54 8.91
N ASP A 110 5.68 16.61 9.70
CA ASP A 110 4.74 15.50 9.91
C ASP A 110 4.13 14.99 8.59
N SER A 111 3.78 15.91 7.68
CA SER A 111 3.23 15.58 6.36
C SER A 111 4.29 14.94 5.47
N VAL A 112 5.54 15.41 5.53
CA VAL A 112 6.66 14.81 4.80
C VAL A 112 6.94 13.40 5.28
N GLU A 113 6.99 13.16 6.59
CA GLU A 113 7.18 11.82 7.16
C GLU A 113 6.04 10.86 6.82
N LEU A 114 4.81 11.37 6.77
CA LEU A 114 3.65 10.61 6.35
C LEU A 114 3.78 10.22 4.88
N LEU A 115 4.15 11.17 4.01
CA LEU A 115 4.36 10.92 2.59
C LEU A 115 5.49 9.94 2.32
N GLN A 116 6.59 9.97 3.10
CA GLN A 116 7.67 9.00 2.99
C GLN A 116 7.19 7.56 3.21
N ARG A 117 6.23 7.34 4.13
CA ARG A 117 5.61 6.03 4.37
C ARG A 117 4.60 5.62 3.29
N MET A 118 4.08 6.59 2.54
CA MET A 118 3.14 6.39 1.44
C MET A 118 3.82 6.19 0.08
N VAL A 119 5.14 6.36 -0.05
CA VAL A 119 5.83 6.22 -1.35
C VAL A 119 5.47 4.88 -2.00
N PRO A 120 5.05 4.85 -3.29
CA PRO A 120 4.73 3.61 -3.98
C PRO A 120 5.96 2.72 -4.11
N ASN A 121 5.82 1.43 -3.83
CA ASN A 121 6.90 0.47 -4.00
C ASN A 121 7.00 -0.04 -5.45
N ASP A 122 8.06 -0.76 -5.79
CA ASP A 122 8.30 -1.23 -7.16
C ASP A 122 7.19 -2.14 -7.71
N VAL A 123 6.56 -2.94 -6.84
CA VAL A 123 5.45 -3.83 -7.22
C VAL A 123 4.22 -3.00 -7.59
N GLU A 124 3.87 -2.02 -6.76
CA GLU A 124 2.78 -1.07 -6.98
C GLU A 124 3.03 -0.26 -8.27
N ILE A 125 4.22 0.30 -8.43
CA ILE A 125 4.61 1.07 -9.63
C ILE A 125 4.45 0.21 -10.89
N LYS A 126 4.88 -1.05 -10.85
CA LYS A 126 4.73 -1.97 -11.98
C LYS A 126 3.25 -2.24 -12.29
N ALA A 127 2.45 -2.53 -11.27
CA ALA A 127 1.01 -2.79 -11.42
C ALA A 127 0.28 -1.58 -12.03
N TYR A 128 0.59 -0.37 -11.56
CA TYR A 128 0.03 0.87 -12.09
C TYR A 128 0.43 1.11 -13.55
N ARG A 129 1.70 0.90 -13.90
CA ARG A 129 2.17 1.02 -15.30
C ARG A 129 1.51 0.01 -16.23
N GLU A 130 1.31 -1.21 -15.76
CA GLU A 130 0.61 -2.25 -16.51
C GLU A 130 -0.86 -1.90 -16.73
N TYR A 131 -1.54 -1.40 -15.69
CA TYR A 131 -2.93 -0.94 -15.78
C TYR A 131 -3.10 0.20 -16.81
N GLU A 132 -2.20 1.18 -16.82
CA GLU A 132 -2.21 2.26 -17.82
C GLU A 132 -1.91 1.75 -19.24
N ARG A 133 -0.93 0.84 -19.37
CA ARG A 133 -0.55 0.24 -20.66
C ARG A 133 -1.71 -0.53 -21.29
N GLU A 134 -2.50 -1.22 -20.47
CA GLU A 134 -3.70 -1.94 -20.90
C GLU A 134 -4.90 -1.01 -21.17
N ARG A 135 -4.72 0.31 -21.01
CA ARG A 135 -5.77 1.34 -21.20
C ARG A 135 -7.01 1.08 -20.34
N LYS A 136 -6.83 0.49 -19.17
CA LYS A 136 -7.91 0.28 -18.21
C LYS A 136 -8.37 1.63 -17.65
N PRO A 137 -9.67 1.82 -17.40
CA PRO A 137 -10.22 3.11 -17.02
C PRO A 137 -9.85 3.47 -15.57
N ILE A 138 -8.98 4.47 -15.40
CA ILE A 138 -8.54 4.99 -14.09
C ILE A 138 -9.70 5.29 -13.11
N PRO A 139 -10.87 5.82 -13.53
CA PRO A 139 -11.99 6.06 -12.61
C PRO A 139 -12.60 4.80 -11.97
N GLN A 140 -12.27 3.60 -12.48
CA GLN A 140 -12.68 2.33 -11.83
C GLN A 140 -11.76 1.95 -10.68
N LEU A 141 -10.60 2.58 -10.54
CA LEU A 141 -9.73 2.34 -9.39
C LEU A 141 -10.29 3.01 -8.13
N THR A 142 -9.95 2.47 -6.96
CA THR A 142 -10.22 3.17 -5.69
C THR A 142 -9.57 4.55 -5.68
N GLU A 143 -10.08 5.49 -4.87
CA GLU A 143 -9.46 6.81 -4.76
C GLU A 143 -8.02 6.73 -4.26
N GLU A 144 -7.72 5.76 -3.41
CA GLU A 144 -6.39 5.48 -2.90
C GLU A 144 -5.44 5.00 -4.00
N ASP A 145 -5.86 4.07 -4.86
CA ASP A 145 -5.07 3.63 -6.02
C ASP A 145 -4.86 4.78 -7.01
N GLN A 146 -5.88 5.60 -7.25
CA GLN A 146 -5.76 6.80 -8.11
C GLN A 146 -4.73 7.78 -7.54
N PHE A 147 -4.77 8.01 -6.21
CA PHE A 147 -3.81 8.85 -5.52
C PHE A 147 -2.38 8.29 -5.65
N MET A 148 -2.20 6.98 -5.40
CA MET A 148 -0.90 6.31 -5.46
C MET A 148 -0.34 6.23 -6.88
N LEU A 149 -1.18 6.01 -7.88
CA LEU A 149 -0.83 6.10 -9.30
C LEU A 149 -0.28 7.50 -9.62
N ASN A 150 -0.96 8.56 -9.18
CA ASN A 150 -0.51 9.93 -9.41
C ASN A 150 0.79 10.24 -8.64
N LEU A 151 0.92 9.74 -7.41
CA LEU A 151 2.13 9.86 -6.60
C LEU A 151 3.34 9.21 -7.30
N SER A 152 3.12 8.06 -7.95
CA SER A 152 4.17 7.32 -8.68
C SER A 152 4.72 8.07 -9.90
N LYS A 153 3.99 9.08 -10.40
CA LYS A 153 4.39 9.92 -11.53
C LYS A 153 5.26 11.11 -11.11
N ILE A 154 5.39 11.37 -9.81
CA ILE A 154 6.24 12.45 -9.32
C ILE A 154 7.71 12.03 -9.46
N ASP A 155 8.44 12.75 -10.32
CA ASP A 155 9.85 12.46 -10.54
C ASP A 155 10.66 12.56 -9.23
N ARG A 156 11.45 11.50 -8.96
CA ARG A 156 12.33 11.38 -7.79
C ARG A 156 11.64 11.71 -6.45
N LEU A 157 10.38 11.31 -6.29
CA LEU A 157 9.57 11.57 -5.09
C LEU A 157 10.31 11.26 -3.79
N ALA A 158 10.83 10.03 -3.65
CA ALA A 158 11.52 9.60 -2.43
C ALA A 158 12.72 10.51 -2.09
N THR A 159 13.53 10.87 -3.09
CA THR A 159 14.66 11.78 -2.90
C THR A 159 14.21 13.18 -2.49
N LYS A 160 13.17 13.73 -3.13
CA LYS A 160 12.61 15.05 -2.77
C LYS A 160 12.14 15.07 -1.32
N LEU A 161 11.39 14.05 -0.90
CA LEU A 161 10.92 13.94 0.48
C LEU A 161 12.07 13.78 1.48
N GLN A 162 13.13 13.05 1.12
CA GLN A 162 14.34 12.95 1.95
C GLN A 162 15.03 14.30 2.13
N ILE A 163 15.14 15.10 1.05
CA ILE A 163 15.69 16.47 1.12
C ILE A 163 14.82 17.35 2.02
N MET A 164 13.49 17.31 1.84
CA MET A 164 12.56 18.11 2.66
C MET A 164 12.69 17.75 4.15
N SER A 165 12.70 16.47 4.48
CA SER A 165 12.89 15.99 5.85
C SER A 165 14.24 16.45 6.43
N PHE A 166 15.31 16.39 5.65
CA PHE A 166 16.62 16.88 6.08
C PHE A 166 16.63 18.38 6.35
N VAL A 167 16.09 19.20 5.43
CA VAL A 167 16.03 20.65 5.57
C VAL A 167 15.19 21.06 6.78
N ALA A 168 14.07 20.39 7.00
CA ALA A 168 13.19 20.66 8.14
C ALA A 168 13.87 20.38 9.49
N ASN A 169 14.71 19.34 9.57
CA ASN A 169 15.42 18.95 10.79
C ASN A 169 16.81 19.60 10.92
N PHE A 170 17.23 20.46 10.00
CA PHE A 170 18.61 20.92 9.92
C PHE A 170 19.03 21.75 11.14
N CYS A 171 18.20 22.71 11.56
CA CYS A 171 18.47 23.54 12.73
C CYS A 171 18.54 22.70 14.00
N ASP A 172 17.57 21.80 14.21
CA ASP A 172 17.55 20.91 15.38
C ASP A 172 18.76 20.00 15.40
N SER A 173 19.16 19.48 14.24
CA SER A 173 20.38 18.67 14.09
C SER A 173 21.63 19.45 14.48
N ILE A 174 21.74 20.72 14.05
CA ILE A 174 22.84 21.62 14.46
C ILE A 174 22.82 21.84 15.97
N HIS A 175 21.66 22.15 16.55
CA HIS A 175 21.54 22.38 17.99
C HIS A 175 21.94 21.15 18.82
N MET A 176 21.64 19.94 18.35
CA MET A 176 22.04 18.70 19.03
C MET A 176 23.55 18.44 18.99
N VAL A 177 24.22 18.78 17.90
CA VAL A 177 25.67 18.52 17.73
C VAL A 177 26.55 19.69 18.18
N THR A 178 25.97 20.89 18.30
CA THR A 178 26.68 22.07 18.80
C THR A 178 26.78 21.96 20.32
N PRO A 179 27.99 21.92 20.89
CA PRO A 179 28.13 21.92 22.34
C PRO A 179 27.47 23.19 22.91
N VAL A 180 26.60 23.02 23.90
CA VAL A 180 25.98 24.13 24.62
C VAL A 180 27.11 24.93 25.25
N SER A 181 27.38 26.11 24.72
CA SER A 181 28.49 26.93 25.21
C SER A 181 28.14 27.39 26.62
N ARG A 182 29.11 27.30 27.53
CA ARG A 182 28.93 27.52 28.98
C ARG A 182 28.47 28.96 29.31
N ASP A 183 28.44 29.86 28.34
CA ASP A 183 28.03 31.26 28.51
C ASP A 183 26.50 31.45 28.65
N ASP A 184 25.68 30.48 28.22
CA ASP A 184 24.22 30.50 28.40
C ASP A 184 23.76 29.94 29.76
N MET A 185 24.69 29.53 30.64
CA MET A 185 24.38 28.99 31.97
C MET A 185 24.39 30.05 33.10
N PHE A 186 24.70 31.31 32.80
CA PHE A 186 24.82 32.39 33.79
C PHE A 186 24.09 33.69 33.40
N GLN A 187 22.97 33.59 32.68
CA GLN A 187 21.93 34.63 32.63
C GLN A 187 20.63 34.08 33.19
#